data_AF-A0AAD6DUM4-F1
#
_entry.id   AF-A0AAD6DUM4-F1
#
_cell.length_a   1.000
_cell.length_b   1.000
_cell.length_c   1.000
_cell.angle_alpha   90.00
_cell.angle_beta   90.00
_cell.angle_gamma   90.00
#
_symmetry.space_group_name_H-M   'P 1'
#
loop_
_entity.id
_entity.type
_entity.pdbx_description
1 polymer ?
#
loop_
_entity_poly.entity_id
_entity_poly.type
_entity_poly.pdbx_seq_one_letter_code
_entity_poly.pdbx_strand_id
1 'polypeptide(L)'
;MESPSKTSEVTGTQREAPLYTQPSSTEEPPLPGATTPRPTQNRDIERQTLAVEPFRPILEVLKQIEEDTELAFRAARLVGYIRCLWESCVSKHTDIQQLEEENEKLRTGNIQLCNEGSRLKHCQDEQVARLHAIDDALDEVRGRLIGMLKVWNDRSVGDLAILPEDGLPRC
;
A
#
# COMPACT_ATOMS: atom_id res chain seq x y z
N MET A 1 37.13 26.58 1.24
CA MET A 1 37.30 27.89 1.91
C MET A 1 35.92 28.52 1.98
N GLU A 2 35.32 28.82 3.14
CA GLU A 2 35.81 28.78 4.54
C GLU A 2 34.69 28.44 5.55
N SER A 3 35.04 28.12 6.80
CA SER A 3 34.16 28.00 7.98
C SER A 3 35.01 28.11 9.26
N PRO A 4 34.56 28.81 10.33
CA PRO A 4 33.93 28.19 11.54
C PRO A 4 32.72 29.04 12.04
N SER A 5 32.07 28.95 13.22
CA SER A 5 32.23 28.27 14.54
C SER A 5 30.84 27.67 14.99
N LYS A 6 30.50 27.13 16.18
CA LYS A 6 30.92 27.19 17.61
C LYS A 6 30.64 28.53 18.35
N THR A 7 30.26 28.59 19.64
CA THR A 7 30.15 27.57 20.73
C THR A 7 29.10 27.96 21.81
N SER A 8 28.49 26.96 22.48
CA SER A 8 27.88 26.99 23.86
C SER A 8 26.70 27.96 24.18
N GLU A 9 25.88 27.78 25.24
CA GLU A 9 25.83 26.75 26.31
C GLU A 9 24.38 26.42 26.81
N VAL A 10 24.29 25.56 27.84
CA VAL A 10 23.12 24.86 28.42
C VAL A 10 22.22 25.71 29.34
N THR A 11 20.90 25.49 29.27
CA THR A 11 19.94 25.28 30.40
C THR A 11 18.59 24.86 29.80
N GLY A 12 17.79 23.91 30.31
CA GLY A 12 17.96 23.05 31.49
C GLY A 12 16.63 22.86 32.25
N THR A 13 15.73 22.01 31.76
CA THR A 13 14.51 21.63 32.50
C THR A 13 14.09 20.20 32.20
N GLN A 14 13.80 19.46 33.26
CA GLN A 14 13.54 18.01 33.27
C GLN A 14 12.04 17.75 33.41
N ARG A 15 11.51 16.77 32.67
CA ARG A 15 10.25 16.07 33.01
C ARG A 15 10.27 14.66 32.46
N GLU A 16 9.91 13.70 33.30
CA GLU A 16 10.03 12.27 33.00
C GLU A 16 8.82 11.73 32.21
N ALA A 17 9.07 10.66 31.45
CA ALA A 17 8.06 9.73 30.99
C ALA A 17 8.46 8.32 31.45
N PRO A 18 7.53 7.49 31.95
CA PRO A 18 7.87 6.20 32.55
C PRO A 18 8.32 5.15 31.51
N LEU A 19 9.23 4.26 31.94
CA LEU A 19 9.71 3.10 31.19
C LEU A 19 8.76 1.89 31.30
N TYR A 20 9.12 0.83 30.55
CA TYR A 20 8.55 -0.52 30.51
C TYR A 20 7.20 -0.65 29.77
N THR A 21 6.93 -1.74 29.01
CA THR A 21 7.59 -3.06 28.97
C THR A 21 7.82 -3.55 27.53
N GLN A 22 8.97 -4.19 27.24
CA GLN A 22 9.12 -5.07 26.07
C GLN A 22 8.58 -6.48 26.40
N PRO A 23 7.75 -7.10 25.54
CA PRO A 23 7.62 -8.55 25.50
C PRO A 23 8.79 -9.13 24.70
N SER A 24 9.77 -9.72 25.39
CA SER A 24 10.84 -10.49 24.73
C SER A 24 10.31 -11.83 24.24
N SER A 25 10.21 -12.02 22.92
CA SER A 25 10.05 -13.34 22.32
C SER A 25 11.37 -13.76 21.68
N THR A 26 12.13 -14.59 22.40
CA THR A 26 13.37 -15.19 21.88
C THR A 26 13.00 -16.35 20.96
N GLU A 27 12.83 -16.08 19.67
CA GLU A 27 12.86 -17.15 18.66
C GLU A 27 14.31 -17.49 18.32
N GLU A 28 14.69 -18.72 18.67
CA GLU A 28 16.00 -19.30 18.38
C GLU A 28 16.13 -19.58 16.86
N PRO A 29 17.26 -19.25 16.21
CA PRO A 29 17.44 -19.51 14.78
C PRO A 29 17.50 -21.03 14.51
N PRO A 30 16.64 -21.59 13.65
CA PRO A 30 16.65 -23.03 13.38
C PRO A 30 17.99 -23.52 12.83
N LEU A 31 18.55 -24.59 13.42
CA LEU A 31 19.80 -25.19 12.94
C LEU A 31 19.66 -25.75 11.50
N PRO A 32 20.74 -25.75 10.70
CA PRO A 32 20.69 -26.19 9.31
C PRO A 32 20.55 -27.71 9.22
N GLY A 33 19.41 -28.17 8.68
CA GLY A 33 19.16 -29.59 8.45
C GLY A 33 17.81 -29.92 7.79
N ALA A 34 16.78 -29.11 8.03
CA ALA A 34 15.48 -29.28 7.38
C ALA A 34 15.49 -28.71 5.94
N THR A 35 15.87 -29.53 4.96
CA THR A 35 15.74 -29.19 3.53
C THR A 35 14.26 -29.22 3.10
N THR A 36 13.51 -28.22 3.52
CA THR A 36 12.19 -27.92 2.94
C THR A 36 12.41 -27.63 1.45
N PRO A 37 11.85 -28.41 0.51
CA PRO A 37 12.07 -28.17 -0.91
C PRO A 37 11.59 -26.77 -1.28
N ARG A 38 12.43 -26.02 -2.00
CA ARG A 38 12.08 -24.66 -2.45
C ARG A 38 10.78 -24.76 -3.28
N PRO A 39 9.81 -23.82 -3.17
CA PRO A 39 8.56 -23.91 -3.92
C PRO A 39 8.74 -24.11 -5.44
N THR A 40 9.81 -23.53 -6.00
CA THR A 40 10.29 -23.75 -7.37
C THR A 40 10.60 -25.22 -7.65
N GLN A 41 11.39 -25.86 -6.78
CA GLN A 41 11.88 -27.24 -6.95
C GLN A 41 10.76 -28.27 -7.00
N ASN A 42 9.70 -28.12 -6.18
CA ASN A 42 8.53 -28.99 -6.26
C ASN A 42 7.76 -28.81 -7.58
N ARG A 43 7.57 -27.56 -8.03
CA ARG A 43 6.93 -27.25 -9.32
C ARG A 43 7.75 -27.75 -10.52
N ASP A 44 9.08 -27.73 -10.43
CA ASP A 44 9.99 -28.28 -11.46
C ASP A 44 9.86 -29.81 -11.56
N ILE A 45 9.73 -30.51 -10.43
CA ILE A 45 9.51 -31.97 -10.37
C ILE A 45 8.12 -32.34 -10.90
N GLU A 46 7.09 -31.56 -10.57
CA GLU A 46 5.72 -31.74 -11.07
C GLU A 46 5.65 -31.54 -12.60
N ARG A 47 6.25 -30.47 -13.10
CA ARG A 47 6.38 -30.17 -14.55
C ARG A 47 7.11 -31.30 -15.31
N GLN A 48 8.18 -31.85 -14.73
CA GLN A 48 8.89 -33.01 -15.29
C GLN A 48 8.05 -34.30 -15.24
N THR A 49 7.24 -34.50 -14.21
CA THR A 49 6.38 -35.69 -14.08
C THR A 49 5.28 -35.68 -15.15
N LEU A 50 4.56 -34.56 -15.29
CA LEU A 50 3.54 -34.32 -16.32
C LEU A 50 4.10 -34.41 -17.75
N ALA A 51 5.38 -34.11 -17.93
CA ALA A 51 6.06 -34.24 -19.21
C ALA A 51 6.43 -35.69 -19.58
N VAL A 52 6.85 -36.50 -18.61
CA VAL A 52 7.42 -37.84 -18.86
C VAL A 52 6.37 -38.95 -18.84
N GLU A 53 5.35 -38.84 -17.99
CA GLU A 53 4.34 -39.89 -17.81
C GLU A 53 3.63 -40.31 -19.11
N PRO A 54 3.14 -39.39 -19.98
CA PRO A 54 2.40 -39.76 -21.19
C PRO A 54 3.19 -40.59 -22.20
N PHE A 55 4.53 -40.50 -22.17
CA PHE A 55 5.40 -41.20 -23.13
C PHE A 55 5.84 -42.60 -22.66
N ARG A 56 5.61 -42.98 -21.39
CA ARG A 56 6.00 -44.29 -20.85
C ARG A 56 5.57 -45.48 -21.72
N PRO A 57 4.32 -45.57 -22.23
CA PRO A 57 3.90 -46.70 -23.07
C PRO A 57 4.64 -46.75 -24.41
N ILE A 58 4.88 -45.59 -25.01
CA ILE A 58 5.57 -45.47 -26.31
C ILE A 58 7.05 -45.83 -26.18
N LEU A 59 7.70 -45.45 -25.07
CA LEU A 59 9.08 -45.82 -24.79
C LEU A 59 9.27 -47.34 -24.62
N GLU A 60 8.32 -48.03 -23.99
CA GLU A 60 8.37 -49.50 -23.87
C GLU A 60 8.06 -50.20 -25.21
N VAL A 61 7.22 -49.61 -26.08
CA VAL A 61 7.00 -50.11 -27.45
C VAL A 61 8.24 -49.90 -28.33
N LEU A 62 8.93 -48.76 -28.25
CA LEU A 62 10.18 -48.52 -29.00
C LEU A 62 11.25 -49.59 -28.69
N LYS A 63 11.35 -49.98 -27.41
CA LYS A 63 12.24 -51.03 -26.91
C LYS A 63 11.89 -52.44 -27.41
N GLN A 64 10.68 -52.65 -27.96
CA GLN A 64 10.27 -53.91 -28.60
C GLN A 64 10.53 -53.93 -30.11
N ILE A 65 10.86 -52.79 -30.72
CA ILE A 65 11.10 -52.62 -32.17
C ILE A 65 12.62 -52.73 -32.50
N GLU A 66 13.46 -52.96 -31.49
CA GLU A 66 14.93 -52.89 -31.55
C GLU A 66 15.60 -53.83 -32.59
N GLU A 67 14.88 -54.86 -33.07
CA GLU A 67 15.30 -55.74 -34.17
C GLU A 67 15.40 -55.03 -35.54
N ASP A 68 14.57 -54.03 -35.84
CA ASP A 68 14.72 -53.16 -37.03
C ASP A 68 15.33 -51.83 -36.60
N THR A 69 16.66 -51.76 -36.70
CA THR A 69 17.44 -50.62 -36.21
C THR A 69 17.12 -49.30 -36.91
N GLU A 70 16.75 -49.32 -38.20
CA GLU A 70 16.42 -48.09 -38.95
C GLU A 70 14.99 -47.62 -38.65
N LEU A 71 14.03 -48.54 -38.49
CA LEU A 71 12.69 -48.23 -38.03
C LEU A 71 12.70 -47.73 -36.58
N ALA A 72 13.42 -48.41 -35.68
CA ALA A 72 13.59 -48.01 -34.29
C ALA A 72 14.22 -46.61 -34.17
N PHE A 73 15.28 -46.32 -34.93
CA PHE A 73 15.90 -44.99 -34.95
C PHE A 73 14.94 -43.90 -35.43
N ARG A 74 14.19 -44.14 -36.52
CA ARG A 74 13.19 -43.19 -37.03
C ARG A 74 12.06 -42.93 -36.04
N ALA A 75 11.54 -44.00 -35.43
CA ALA A 75 10.48 -43.92 -34.44
C ALA A 75 10.94 -43.21 -33.15
N ALA A 76 12.11 -43.56 -32.62
CA ALA A 76 12.70 -42.90 -31.45
C ALA A 76 12.96 -41.41 -31.70
N ARG A 77 13.46 -41.04 -32.89
CA ARG A 77 13.67 -39.63 -33.25
C ARG A 77 12.35 -38.85 -33.35
N LEU A 78 11.29 -39.44 -33.91
CA LEU A 78 9.96 -38.83 -33.96
C LEU A 78 9.38 -38.63 -32.55
N VAL A 79 9.46 -39.65 -31.70
CA VAL A 79 8.99 -39.60 -30.30
C VAL A 79 9.77 -38.55 -29.50
N GLY A 80 11.08 -38.42 -29.73
CA GLY A 80 11.89 -37.34 -29.17
C GLY A 80 11.37 -35.95 -29.52
N TYR A 81 11.08 -35.66 -30.79
CA TYR A 81 10.51 -34.37 -31.20
C TYR A 81 9.13 -34.10 -30.57
N ILE A 82 8.24 -35.10 -30.55
CA ILE A 82 6.90 -34.96 -29.95
C ILE A 82 7.02 -34.71 -28.44
N ARG A 83 7.95 -35.39 -27.75
CA ARG A 83 8.22 -35.19 -26.33
C ARG A 83 8.73 -33.79 -26.03
N CYS A 84 9.69 -33.26 -26.79
CA CYS A 84 10.19 -31.88 -26.58
C CYS A 84 9.08 -30.82 -26.81
N LEU A 85 8.17 -31.05 -27.75
CA LEU A 85 7.00 -30.20 -27.97
C LEU A 85 6.01 -30.28 -26.78
N TRP A 86 5.77 -31.48 -26.25
CA TRP A 86 4.95 -31.67 -25.05
C TRP A 86 5.56 -31.01 -23.81
N GLU A 87 6.86 -31.19 -23.57
CA GLU A 87 7.61 -30.52 -22.50
C GLU A 87 7.47 -28.99 -22.56
N SER A 88 7.58 -28.40 -23.76
CA SER A 88 7.35 -26.96 -23.95
C SER A 88 5.89 -26.54 -23.74
N CYS A 89 4.93 -27.39 -24.13
CA CYS A 89 3.49 -27.14 -23.95
C CYS A 89 3.09 -27.15 -22.47
N VAL A 90 3.46 -28.21 -21.74
CA VAL A 90 3.22 -28.35 -20.29
C VAL A 90 3.88 -27.21 -19.53
N SER A 91 5.15 -26.89 -19.83
CA SER A 91 5.85 -25.75 -19.22
C SER A 91 5.02 -24.46 -19.35
N LYS A 92 4.66 -24.08 -20.57
CA LYS A 92 3.90 -22.86 -20.85
C LYS A 92 2.52 -22.89 -20.19
N HIS A 93 1.86 -24.03 -20.11
CA HIS A 93 0.55 -24.13 -19.46
C HIS A 93 0.67 -23.88 -17.94
N THR A 94 1.67 -24.45 -17.27
CA THR A 94 1.96 -24.14 -15.85
C THR A 94 2.33 -22.68 -15.66
N ASP A 95 3.14 -22.10 -16.56
CA ASP A 95 3.54 -20.69 -16.51
C ASP A 95 2.31 -19.75 -16.69
N ILE A 96 1.36 -20.10 -17.57
CA ILE A 96 0.09 -19.38 -17.75
C ILE A 96 -0.79 -19.47 -16.50
N GLN A 97 -1.00 -20.68 -15.94
CA GLN A 97 -1.82 -20.86 -14.73
C GLN A 97 -1.29 -20.02 -13.55
N GLN A 98 0.03 -19.95 -13.37
CA GLN A 98 0.63 -19.10 -12.34
C GLN A 98 0.41 -17.61 -12.62
N LEU A 99 0.56 -17.16 -13.87
CA LEU A 99 0.29 -15.76 -14.24
C LEU A 99 -1.19 -15.39 -14.06
N GLU A 100 -2.11 -16.34 -14.27
CA GLU A 100 -3.54 -16.17 -14.00
C GLU A 100 -3.80 -16.06 -12.48
N GLU A 101 -3.25 -16.95 -11.65
CA GLU A 101 -3.32 -16.88 -10.18
C GLU A 101 -2.81 -15.54 -9.63
N GLU A 102 -1.64 -15.09 -10.10
CA GLU A 102 -1.05 -13.81 -9.70
C GLU A 102 -1.88 -12.61 -10.19
N ASN A 103 -2.50 -12.69 -11.38
CA ASN A 103 -3.38 -11.66 -11.91
C ASN A 103 -4.69 -11.54 -11.12
N GLU A 104 -5.34 -12.65 -10.76
CA GLU A 104 -6.54 -12.64 -9.90
C GLU A 104 -6.23 -12.00 -8.53
N LYS A 105 -5.08 -12.32 -7.94
CA LYS A 105 -4.61 -11.73 -6.68
C LYS A 105 -4.38 -10.23 -6.81
N LEU A 106 -3.71 -9.78 -7.88
CA LEU A 106 -3.48 -8.36 -8.16
C LEU A 106 -4.79 -7.60 -8.41
N ARG A 107 -5.74 -8.18 -9.14
CA ARG A 107 -7.04 -7.57 -9.42
C ARG A 107 -7.89 -7.44 -8.16
N THR A 108 -7.87 -8.46 -7.30
CA THR A 108 -8.52 -8.44 -5.98
C THR A 108 -7.95 -7.33 -5.10
N GLY A 109 -6.62 -7.22 -5.02
CA GLY A 109 -5.95 -6.14 -4.29
C GLY A 109 -6.23 -4.75 -4.87
N ASN A 110 -6.30 -4.62 -6.20
CA ASN A 110 -6.64 -3.36 -6.87
C ASN A 110 -8.06 -2.88 -6.50
N ILE A 111 -9.05 -3.78 -6.52
CA ILE A 111 -10.43 -3.48 -6.11
C ILE A 111 -10.49 -3.01 -4.65
N GLN A 112 -9.74 -3.64 -3.74
CA GLN A 112 -9.65 -3.22 -2.33
C GLN A 112 -9.06 -1.80 -2.20
N LEU A 113 -7.98 -1.50 -2.93
CA LEU A 113 -7.36 -0.16 -2.93
C LEU A 113 -8.27 0.92 -3.54
N CYS A 114 -9.03 0.60 -4.60
CA CYS A 114 -10.00 1.52 -5.18
C CYS A 114 -11.18 1.82 -4.22
N ASN A 115 -11.66 0.81 -3.50
CA ASN A 115 -12.70 0.98 -2.48
C ASN A 115 -12.18 1.84 -1.30
N GLU A 116 -10.98 1.56 -0.80
CA GLU A 116 -10.36 2.31 0.29
C GLU A 116 -10.04 3.76 -0.11
N GLY A 117 -9.50 3.98 -1.30
CA GLY A 117 -9.27 5.34 -1.84
C GLY A 117 -10.57 6.14 -1.99
N SER A 118 -11.66 5.48 -2.42
CA SER A 118 -12.99 6.10 -2.51
C SER A 118 -13.55 6.47 -1.13
N ARG A 119 -13.37 5.58 -0.14
CA ARG A 119 -13.76 5.82 1.27
C ARG A 119 -12.97 6.99 1.87
N LEU A 120 -11.65 7.00 1.71
CA LEU A 120 -10.78 8.07 2.19
C LEU A 120 -11.11 9.42 1.55
N LYS A 121 -11.40 9.45 0.25
CA LYS A 121 -11.87 10.66 -0.43
C LYS A 121 -13.19 11.15 0.15
N HIS A 122 -14.17 10.27 0.37
CA HIS A 122 -15.45 10.68 0.97
C HIS A 122 -15.26 11.30 2.37
N CYS A 123 -14.40 10.72 3.21
CA CYS A 123 -14.04 11.30 4.50
C CYS A 123 -13.31 12.66 4.37
N GLN A 124 -12.48 12.85 3.34
CA GLN A 124 -11.85 14.15 3.06
C GLN A 124 -12.89 15.20 2.66
N ASP A 125 -13.78 14.87 1.71
CA ASP A 125 -14.84 15.75 1.23
C ASP A 125 -15.78 16.17 2.39
N GLU A 126 -16.10 15.25 3.31
CA GLU A 126 -16.88 15.53 4.52
C GLU A 126 -16.17 16.51 5.48
N GLN A 127 -14.86 16.32 5.72
CA GLN A 127 -14.09 17.20 6.60
C GLN A 127 -13.91 18.60 6.00
N VAL A 128 -13.78 18.72 4.67
CA VAL A 128 -13.76 20.01 3.97
C VAL A 128 -15.12 20.72 4.12
N ALA A 129 -16.23 20.01 3.95
CA ALA A 129 -17.57 20.57 4.18
C ALA A 129 -17.78 21.03 5.63
N ARG A 130 -17.28 20.27 6.62
CA ARG A 130 -17.30 20.64 8.05
C ARG A 130 -16.48 21.90 8.33
N LEU A 131 -15.33 22.08 7.69
CA LEU A 131 -14.49 23.27 7.83
C LEU A 131 -15.18 24.52 7.25
N HIS A 132 -15.78 24.43 6.06
CA HIS A 132 -16.55 25.55 5.49
C HIS A 132 -17.73 25.95 6.37
N ALA A 133 -18.50 24.99 6.91
CA ALA A 133 -19.61 25.28 7.82
C ALA A 133 -19.17 25.96 9.14
N ILE A 134 -17.92 25.78 9.57
CA ILE A 134 -17.34 26.52 10.71
C ILE A 134 -16.93 27.93 10.29
N ASP A 135 -16.33 28.09 9.11
CA ASP A 135 -15.90 29.38 8.57
C ASP A 135 -17.10 30.32 8.33
N ASP A 136 -18.16 29.82 7.69
CA ASP A 136 -19.44 30.51 7.50
C ASP A 136 -20.04 30.98 8.84
N ALA A 137 -20.04 30.12 9.86
CA ALA A 137 -20.58 30.44 11.18
C ALA A 137 -19.71 31.47 11.95
N LEU A 138 -18.39 31.43 11.77
CA LEU A 138 -17.47 32.40 12.35
C LEU A 138 -17.67 33.79 11.72
N ASP A 139 -17.79 33.89 10.40
CA ASP A 139 -18.03 35.16 9.73
C ASP A 139 -19.47 35.69 9.99
N GLU A 140 -20.47 34.83 10.21
CA GLU A 140 -21.79 35.27 10.69
C GLU A 140 -21.72 35.87 12.10
N VAL A 141 -21.05 35.20 13.05
CA VAL A 141 -20.85 35.70 14.42
C VAL A 141 -20.07 37.02 14.41
N ARG A 142 -19.02 37.12 13.58
CA ARG A 142 -18.22 38.33 13.38
C ARG A 142 -19.05 39.46 12.80
N GLY A 143 -19.88 39.20 11.79
CA GLY A 143 -20.80 40.17 11.19
C GLY A 143 -21.82 40.70 12.20
N ARG A 144 -22.43 39.80 12.99
CA ARG A 144 -23.33 40.15 14.10
C ARG A 144 -22.64 41.02 15.15
N LEU A 145 -21.41 40.67 15.55
CA LEU A 145 -20.62 41.45 16.52
C LEU A 145 -20.29 42.85 16.01
N ILE A 146 -19.84 42.98 14.76
CA ILE A 146 -19.57 44.28 14.11
C ILE A 146 -20.86 45.12 14.03
N GLY A 147 -22.01 44.50 13.75
CA GLY A 147 -23.32 45.16 13.77
C GLY A 147 -23.67 45.73 15.15
N MET A 148 -23.55 44.92 16.21
CA MET A 148 -23.81 45.36 17.59
C MET A 148 -22.87 46.49 18.04
N LEU A 149 -21.57 46.41 17.71
CA LEU A 149 -20.59 47.43 18.06
C LEU A 149 -20.88 48.77 17.37
N LYS A 150 -21.34 48.76 16.11
CA LYS A 150 -21.82 49.98 15.42
C LYS A 150 -23.02 50.59 16.13
N VAL A 151 -24.08 49.81 16.38
CA VAL A 151 -25.29 50.30 17.07
C VAL A 151 -24.97 50.88 18.46
N TRP A 152 -24.00 50.31 19.19
CA TRP A 152 -23.54 50.84 20.47
C TRP A 152 -22.75 52.16 20.31
N ASN A 153 -21.82 52.23 19.36
CA ASN A 153 -21.06 53.43 19.03
C ASN A 153 -21.97 54.59 18.59
N ASP A 154 -22.90 54.33 17.69
CA ASP A 154 -23.78 55.36 17.12
C ASP A 154 -24.71 55.94 18.22
N ARG A 155 -25.09 55.10 19.19
CA ARG A 155 -25.84 55.55 20.37
C ARG A 155 -24.98 56.36 21.34
N SER A 156 -23.75 55.95 21.65
CA SER A 156 -22.89 56.69 22.60
C SER A 156 -22.45 58.04 22.05
N VAL A 157 -22.18 58.14 20.73
CA VAL A 157 -21.97 59.42 20.04
C VAL A 157 -23.25 60.28 20.05
N GLY A 158 -24.43 59.66 19.90
CA GLY A 158 -25.72 60.35 20.02
C GLY A 158 -25.96 60.95 21.40
N ASP A 159 -25.73 60.19 22.48
CA ASP A 159 -25.89 60.68 23.86
C ASP A 159 -24.87 61.81 24.18
N LEU A 160 -23.65 61.74 23.62
CA LEU A 160 -22.64 62.80 23.74
C LEU A 160 -23.02 64.11 23.00
N ALA A 161 -23.80 64.03 21.92
CA ALA A 161 -24.24 65.19 21.15
C ALA A 161 -25.44 65.94 21.77
N ILE A 162 -25.99 65.45 22.89
CA ILE A 162 -27.13 66.03 23.61
C ILE A 162 -26.69 66.84 24.84
N LEU A 163 -25.41 66.76 25.23
CA LEU A 163 -24.82 67.67 26.22
C LEU A 163 -24.75 69.10 25.66
N PRO A 164 -25.35 70.12 26.31
CA PRO A 164 -25.25 71.50 25.85
C PRO A 164 -23.85 72.08 26.10
N GLU A 165 -23.37 72.89 25.15
CA GLU A 165 -22.22 73.79 25.29
C GLU A 165 -22.55 74.99 26.21
N ASP A 166 -23.08 74.71 27.42
CA ASP A 166 -23.38 75.74 28.42
C ASP A 166 -22.10 76.17 29.14
N GLY A 167 -21.67 77.39 28.85
CA GLY A 167 -20.30 77.85 29.09
C GLY A 167 -19.87 77.95 30.56
N LEU A 168 -18.63 77.51 30.82
CA LEU A 168 -17.95 77.73 32.09
C LEU A 168 -17.76 79.24 32.35
N PRO A 169 -18.17 79.77 33.52
CA PRO A 169 -17.90 81.17 33.86
C PRO A 169 -16.41 81.37 34.11
N ARG A 170 -15.83 82.42 33.50
CA ARG A 170 -14.50 82.91 33.88
C ARG A 170 -14.58 83.63 35.22
N CYS A 171 -13.73 83.21 36.15
CA CYS A 171 -13.25 84.04 37.26
C CYS A 171 -12.08 84.92 36.79
#